data_AF-A0AAW8M3L6-F1
#
_entry.id   AF-A0AAW8M3L6-F1
#
_cell.length_a   1.000
_cell.length_b   1.000
_cell.length_c   1.000
_cell.angle_alpha   90.00
_cell.angle_beta   90.00
_cell.angle_gamma   90.00
#
_symmetry.space_group_name_H-M   'P 1'
#
loop_
_entity.id
_entity.type
_entity.pdbx_description
1 polymer ?
#
loop_
_entity_poly.entity_id
_entity_poly.type
_entity_poly.pdbx_seq_one_letter_code
_entity_poly.pdbx_strand_id
1 'polypeptide(L)'
;MKGLKMTRNGNLKRRVRARAAKTGESYTSALRHIRQSTDTSAIRSIRLAVGQTSLFDDPRDISALRAGGREMRSLMEEAHNAGARLVHFPEGAICSPNKRIMSANGPREIGPSAWAKFEWATLRDELNLTSQLAKELQLWTVFGSVHQLTAPHRPHNSLYVISDRGELVTRYDERMLSNTKVSFMYSPG
;
A
#
# COMPACT_ATOMS: atom_id res chain seq x y z
N MET A 1 2.77 41.32 -46.58
CA MET A 1 1.63 40.76 -45.80
C MET A 1 1.90 39.29 -45.51
N LYS A 2 1.86 38.89 -44.24
CA LYS A 2 2.19 37.54 -43.76
C LYS A 2 1.17 36.51 -44.29
N GLY A 3 1.67 35.48 -44.98
CA GLY A 3 0.88 34.31 -45.39
C GLY A 3 0.46 33.46 -44.18
N LEU A 4 -0.81 33.07 -44.14
CA LEU A 4 -1.37 32.17 -43.13
C LEU A 4 -0.65 30.82 -43.15
N LYS A 5 -0.05 30.44 -42.02
CA LYS A 5 0.44 29.09 -41.73
C LYS A 5 -0.77 28.14 -41.66
N MET A 6 -1.14 27.52 -42.78
CA MET A 6 -2.20 26.50 -42.79
C MET A 6 -1.78 25.28 -41.98
N THR A 7 -2.60 24.96 -40.97
CA THR A 7 -2.35 24.02 -39.88
C THR A 7 -2.12 22.57 -40.33
N ARG A 8 -1.09 21.97 -39.72
CA ARG A 8 -0.51 20.61 -39.79
C ARG A 8 -1.47 19.40 -39.62
N ASN A 9 -2.73 19.44 -40.06
CA ASN A 9 -3.64 18.29 -39.85
C ASN A 9 -4.88 18.16 -40.78
N GLY A 10 -4.69 18.29 -42.10
CA GLY A 10 -5.79 18.13 -43.08
C GLY A 10 -6.45 16.74 -43.05
N ASN A 11 -5.66 15.68 -42.84
CA ASN A 11 -6.16 14.30 -42.76
C ASN A 11 -7.05 14.05 -41.54
N LEU A 12 -6.73 14.63 -40.37
CA LEU A 12 -7.57 14.52 -39.19
C LEU A 12 -8.94 15.16 -39.40
N LYS A 13 -8.98 16.39 -39.94
CA LYS A 13 -10.25 17.09 -40.20
C LYS A 13 -11.14 16.31 -41.16
N ARG A 14 -10.56 15.69 -42.20
CA ARG A 14 -11.29 14.86 -43.16
C ARG A 14 -11.92 13.63 -42.49
N ARG A 15 -11.16 12.91 -41.65
CA ARG A 15 -11.64 11.74 -40.88
C ARG A 15 -12.79 12.10 -39.95
N VAL A 16 -12.68 13.24 -39.26
CA VAL A 16 -13.73 13.72 -38.34
C VAL A 16 -15.03 14.03 -39.08
N ARG A 17 -14.94 14.73 -40.22
CA ARG A 17 -16.12 15.02 -41.04
C ARG A 17 -16.77 13.75 -41.60
N ALA A 18 -15.97 12.80 -42.06
CA ALA A 18 -16.48 11.53 -42.58
C ALA A 18 -17.25 10.74 -41.51
N ARG A 19 -16.73 10.68 -40.26
CA ARG A 19 -17.45 10.04 -39.15
C ARG A 19 -18.73 10.78 -38.79
N ALA A 20 -18.66 12.10 -38.63
CA ALA A 20 -19.82 12.93 -38.30
C ALA A 20 -20.95 12.71 -39.32
N ALA A 21 -20.62 12.73 -40.61
CA ALA A 21 -21.59 12.46 -41.68
C ALA A 21 -22.18 11.04 -41.63
N LYS A 22 -21.36 10.03 -41.29
CA LYS A 22 -21.81 8.63 -41.17
C LYS A 22 -22.71 8.37 -39.97
N THR A 23 -22.50 9.07 -38.86
CA THR A 23 -23.11 8.76 -37.56
C THR A 23 -24.17 9.75 -37.12
N GLY A 24 -24.27 10.91 -37.78
CA GLY A 24 -25.10 12.03 -37.32
C GLY A 24 -24.54 12.76 -36.10
N GLU A 25 -23.36 12.38 -35.61
CA GLU A 25 -22.68 13.02 -34.48
C GLU A 25 -22.23 14.44 -34.84
N SER A 26 -22.21 15.34 -33.85
CA SER A 26 -21.57 16.65 -34.01
C SER A 26 -20.06 16.50 -34.29
N TYR A 27 -19.46 17.49 -34.95
CA TYR A 27 -18.03 17.48 -35.27
C TYR A 27 -17.15 17.30 -34.01
N THR A 28 -17.54 17.88 -32.88
CA THR A 28 -16.82 17.76 -31.59
C THR A 28 -16.93 16.36 -31.01
N SER A 29 -18.10 15.72 -31.07
CA SER A 29 -18.29 14.32 -30.67
C SER A 29 -17.50 13.36 -31.56
N ALA A 30 -17.56 13.53 -32.88
CA ALA A 30 -16.77 12.75 -33.83
C ALA A 30 -15.26 12.95 -33.64
N LEU A 31 -14.83 14.18 -33.31
CA LEU A 31 -13.42 14.50 -33.00
C LEU A 31 -12.98 13.82 -31.71
N ARG A 32 -13.82 13.80 -30.67
CA ARG A 32 -13.54 13.09 -29.42
C ARG A 32 -13.34 11.59 -29.70
N HIS A 33 -14.20 10.96 -30.49
CA HIS A 33 -14.05 9.55 -30.83
C HIS A 33 -12.79 9.25 -31.66
N ILE A 34 -12.44 10.12 -32.61
CA ILE A 34 -11.23 9.92 -33.43
C ILE A 34 -9.94 10.19 -32.64
N ARG A 35 -9.98 11.10 -31.67
CA ARG A 35 -8.87 11.29 -30.72
C ARG A 35 -8.76 10.13 -29.73
N GLN A 36 -9.89 9.60 -29.27
CA GLN A 36 -9.94 8.40 -28.42
C GLN A 36 -9.46 7.15 -29.16
N SER A 37 -9.72 7.02 -30.47
CA SER A 37 -9.30 5.83 -31.23
C SER A 37 -7.82 5.78 -31.58
N THR A 38 -7.06 6.86 -31.40
CA THR A 38 -5.57 6.85 -31.48
C THR A 38 -4.91 6.60 -30.14
N ASP A 39 -5.72 6.57 -29.08
CA ASP A 39 -5.32 6.16 -27.75
C ASP A 39 -6.15 4.90 -27.45
N THR A 40 -5.81 3.81 -28.14
CA THR A 40 -5.83 2.50 -27.48
C THR A 40 -4.93 2.68 -26.26
N SER A 41 -5.51 3.27 -25.22
CA SER A 41 -4.95 3.39 -23.90
C SER A 41 -4.61 1.96 -23.57
N ALA A 42 -3.33 1.65 -23.70
CA ALA A 42 -2.73 0.56 -22.99
C ALA A 42 -3.16 0.83 -21.54
N ILE A 43 -4.24 0.20 -21.11
CA ILE A 43 -4.39 -0.11 -19.70
C ILE A 43 -3.50 -1.35 -19.60
N ARG A 44 -2.19 -1.18 -19.34
CA ARG A 44 -1.60 -0.76 -18.05
C ARG A 44 -2.12 -1.66 -16.93
N SER A 45 -2.13 -2.97 -17.18
CA SER A 45 -2.26 -3.94 -16.09
C SER A 45 -1.09 -3.74 -15.12
N ILE A 46 -1.40 -3.78 -13.83
CA ILE A 46 -0.41 -3.80 -12.75
C ILE A 46 -0.35 -5.25 -12.26
N ARG A 47 0.84 -5.86 -12.32
CA ARG A 47 1.05 -7.16 -11.67
C ARG A 47 1.20 -6.91 -10.17
N LEU A 48 0.35 -7.56 -9.38
CA LEU A 48 0.34 -7.48 -7.94
C LEU A 48 0.68 -8.85 -7.35
N ALA A 49 1.46 -8.85 -6.28
CA ALA A 49 1.71 -10.02 -5.44
C ALA A 49 0.99 -9.87 -4.11
N VAL A 50 0.55 -10.99 -3.53
CA VAL A 50 0.03 -11.04 -2.16
C VAL A 50 0.98 -11.92 -1.37
N GLY A 51 1.68 -11.33 -0.40
CA GLY A 51 2.60 -12.04 0.48
C GLY A 51 1.88 -12.53 1.72
N GLN A 52 1.99 -13.82 2.03
CA GLN A 52 1.51 -14.40 3.27
C GLN A 52 2.72 -14.64 4.18
N THR A 53 2.74 -13.99 5.34
CA THR A 53 3.81 -14.15 6.33
C THR A 53 3.43 -15.19 7.38
N SER A 54 4.44 -15.71 8.07
CA SER A 54 4.24 -16.59 9.22
C SER A 54 3.63 -15.82 10.39
N LEU A 55 2.72 -16.46 11.13
CA LEU A 55 2.15 -15.84 12.34
C LEU A 55 3.21 -15.79 13.44
N PHE A 56 3.53 -14.58 13.87
CA PHE A 56 4.35 -14.31 15.04
C PHE A 56 3.65 -13.31 15.95
N ASP A 57 3.50 -13.65 17.24
CA ASP A 57 2.59 -12.94 18.14
C ASP A 57 3.19 -12.50 19.49
N ASP A 58 4.48 -12.76 19.73
CA ASP A 58 5.20 -12.29 20.94
C ASP A 58 6.10 -11.09 20.64
N PRO A 59 5.65 -9.85 20.79
CA PRO A 59 6.42 -8.66 20.41
C PRO A 59 7.62 -8.36 21.32
N ARG A 60 7.93 -9.23 22.29
CA ARG A 60 9.11 -9.15 23.15
C ARG A 60 10.32 -9.87 22.55
N ASP A 61 10.09 -10.82 21.65
CA ASP A 61 11.16 -11.60 21.04
C ASP A 61 11.79 -10.82 19.88
N ILE A 62 12.93 -10.19 20.17
CA ILE A 62 13.72 -9.43 19.20
C ILE A 62 14.14 -10.32 18.02
N SER A 63 14.60 -11.55 18.28
CA SER A 63 15.11 -12.43 17.23
C SER A 63 14.01 -12.81 16.24
N ALA A 64 12.82 -13.13 16.76
CA ALA A 64 11.67 -13.47 15.95
C ALA A 64 11.06 -12.25 15.22
N LEU A 65 11.06 -11.06 15.83
CA LEU A 65 10.72 -9.82 15.12
C LEU A 65 11.64 -9.58 13.91
N ARG A 66 12.96 -9.73 14.12
CA ARG A 66 13.94 -9.62 13.03
C ARG A 66 13.72 -10.70 11.98
N ALA A 67 13.31 -11.91 12.38
CA ALA A 67 12.97 -12.98 11.45
C ALA A 67 11.74 -12.65 10.60
N GLY A 68 10.65 -12.14 11.21
CA GLY A 68 9.45 -11.71 10.48
C GLY A 68 9.74 -10.57 9.49
N GLY A 69 10.58 -9.61 9.88
CA GLY A 69 11.03 -8.57 8.96
C GLY A 69 11.86 -9.10 7.78
N ARG A 70 12.76 -10.07 8.03
CA ARG A 70 13.50 -10.77 6.96
C ARG A 70 12.58 -11.58 6.04
N GLU A 71 11.62 -12.30 6.59
CA GLU A 71 10.63 -13.07 5.81
C GLU A 71 9.85 -12.14 4.87
N MET A 72 9.30 -11.05 5.40
CA MET A 72 8.56 -10.08 4.60
C MET A 72 9.43 -9.50 3.46
N ARG A 73 10.69 -9.18 3.73
CA ARG A 73 11.63 -8.69 2.71
C ARG A 73 12.00 -9.75 1.66
N SER A 74 12.17 -11.01 2.05
CA SER A 74 12.36 -12.13 1.10
C SER A 74 11.16 -12.24 0.14
N LEU A 75 9.94 -12.13 0.66
CA LEU A 75 8.73 -12.13 -0.15
C LEU A 75 8.63 -10.91 -1.09
N MET A 76 9.17 -9.76 -0.70
CA MET A 76 9.29 -8.60 -1.60
C MET A 76 10.23 -8.88 -2.77
N GLU A 77 11.38 -9.52 -2.52
CA GLU A 77 12.33 -9.93 -3.56
C GLU A 77 11.69 -10.93 -4.53
N GLU A 78 10.99 -11.95 -4.01
CA GLU A 78 10.24 -12.91 -4.82
C GLU A 78 9.17 -12.23 -5.69
N ALA A 79 8.40 -11.31 -5.11
CA ALA A 79 7.40 -10.53 -5.84
C ALA A 79 8.02 -9.70 -6.96
N HIS A 80 9.12 -9.01 -6.68
CA HIS A 80 9.87 -8.24 -7.67
C HIS A 80 10.39 -9.14 -8.80
N ASN A 81 11.01 -10.27 -8.48
CA ASN A 81 11.51 -11.24 -9.44
C ASN A 81 10.39 -11.85 -10.31
N ALA A 82 9.18 -11.97 -9.76
CA ALA A 82 7.98 -12.35 -10.51
C ALA A 82 7.41 -11.20 -11.37
N GLY A 83 8.04 -10.02 -11.38
CA GLY A 83 7.63 -8.84 -12.15
C GLY A 83 6.46 -8.08 -11.53
N ALA A 84 6.18 -8.26 -10.24
CA ALA A 84 5.17 -7.46 -9.56
C ALA A 84 5.62 -6.00 -9.46
N ARG A 85 4.65 -5.09 -9.53
CA ARG A 85 4.82 -3.66 -9.31
C ARG A 85 4.26 -3.21 -7.97
N LEU A 86 3.46 -4.06 -7.33
CA LEU A 86 2.95 -3.90 -5.98
C LEU A 86 2.95 -5.24 -5.24
N VAL A 87 3.30 -5.24 -3.96
CA VAL A 87 3.10 -6.37 -3.04
C VAL A 87 2.25 -5.94 -1.85
N HIS A 88 1.29 -6.78 -1.47
CA HIS A 88 0.40 -6.57 -0.34
C HIS A 88 0.58 -7.67 0.71
N PHE A 89 0.74 -7.28 1.97
CA PHE A 89 0.91 -8.15 3.14
C PHE A 89 -0.28 -8.03 4.12
N PRO A 90 -0.51 -9.04 4.98
CA PRO A 90 -1.63 -9.04 5.92
C PRO A 90 -1.50 -8.02 7.05
N GLU A 91 -2.54 -7.97 7.90
CA GLU A 91 -2.47 -7.36 9.22
C GLU A 91 -1.34 -7.98 10.05
N GLY A 92 -0.57 -7.16 10.76
CA GLY A 92 0.51 -7.65 11.62
C GLY A 92 1.59 -8.40 10.85
N ALA A 93 1.97 -7.93 9.67
CA ALA A 93 2.84 -8.63 8.72
C ALA A 93 4.15 -9.13 9.34
N ILE A 94 4.75 -8.34 10.23
CA ILE A 94 5.95 -8.72 11.00
C ILE A 94 5.57 -9.34 12.35
N CYS A 95 4.56 -8.80 13.02
CA CYS A 95 4.10 -9.27 14.31
C CYS A 95 2.63 -8.88 14.53
N SER A 96 1.83 -9.82 15.04
CA SER A 96 0.44 -9.63 15.45
C SER A 96 0.33 -9.81 16.97
N PRO A 97 0.47 -8.75 17.78
CA PRO A 97 0.65 -8.87 19.22
C PRO A 97 -0.46 -9.65 19.93
N ASN A 98 -0.06 -10.70 20.64
CA ASN A 98 -0.99 -11.50 21.40
C ASN A 98 -1.50 -10.74 22.63
N LYS A 99 -2.81 -10.50 22.68
CA LYS A 99 -3.51 -9.83 23.79
C LYS A 99 -3.22 -10.40 25.18
N ARG A 100 -2.92 -11.70 25.30
CA ARG A 100 -2.58 -12.33 26.59
C ARG A 100 -1.15 -12.01 26.99
N ILE A 101 -0.22 -12.04 26.05
CA ILE A 101 1.18 -11.63 26.29
C ILE A 101 1.24 -10.15 26.68
N MET A 102 0.46 -9.32 25.99
CA MET A 102 0.40 -7.88 26.20
C MET A 102 -0.30 -7.49 27.50
N SER A 103 -1.22 -8.31 28.02
CA SER A 103 -1.97 -8.03 29.25
C SER A 103 -1.07 -7.61 30.42
N ALA A 104 -1.36 -6.46 31.03
CA ALA A 104 -0.70 -6.01 32.25
C ALA A 104 -0.99 -6.93 33.46
N ASN A 105 -2.13 -7.62 33.44
CA ASN A 105 -2.58 -8.51 34.53
C ASN A 105 -1.96 -9.92 34.42
N GLY A 106 -1.09 -10.15 33.43
CA GLY A 106 -0.49 -11.46 33.15
C GLY A 106 -1.28 -12.28 32.12
N PRO A 107 -0.72 -13.42 31.67
CA PRO A 107 -1.19 -14.13 30.48
C PRO A 107 -2.53 -14.87 30.64
N ARG A 108 -2.98 -15.10 31.89
CA ARG A 108 -4.23 -15.80 32.18
C ARG A 108 -5.47 -14.96 31.85
N GLU A 109 -5.36 -13.64 31.96
CA GLU A 109 -6.47 -12.70 31.78
C GLU A 109 -6.16 -11.71 30.67
N ILE A 110 -7.19 -11.28 29.94
CA ILE A 110 -7.06 -10.19 28.97
C ILE A 110 -7.36 -8.89 29.72
N GLY A 111 -6.31 -8.16 30.08
CA GLY A 111 -6.39 -6.84 30.69
C GLY A 111 -5.83 -5.75 29.76
N PRO A 112 -5.73 -4.50 30.24
CA PRO A 112 -5.10 -3.41 29.48
C PRO A 112 -3.70 -3.82 28.99
N SER A 113 -3.38 -3.51 27.73
CA SER A 113 -2.09 -3.87 27.14
C SER A 113 -0.95 -3.00 27.67
N ALA A 114 0.09 -3.64 28.18
CA ALA A 114 1.33 -3.01 28.59
C ALA A 114 2.26 -2.83 27.39
N TRP A 115 2.05 -1.77 26.60
CA TRP A 115 2.82 -1.48 25.38
C TRP A 115 4.31 -1.19 25.61
N ALA A 116 4.74 -0.99 26.86
CA ALA A 116 6.15 -0.97 27.23
C ALA A 116 6.86 -2.32 27.04
N LYS A 117 6.12 -3.43 26.94
CA LYS A 117 6.67 -4.76 26.63
C LYS A 117 7.06 -4.92 25.16
N PHE A 118 6.58 -4.05 24.27
CA PHE A 118 6.80 -4.20 22.84
C PHE A 118 8.20 -3.67 22.48
N GLU A 119 8.97 -4.46 21.72
CA GLU A 119 10.27 -4.07 21.19
C GLU A 119 10.17 -3.08 20.01
N TRP A 120 9.78 -1.84 20.33
CA TRP A 120 9.48 -0.80 19.35
C TRP A 120 10.65 -0.41 18.46
N ALA A 121 11.86 -0.37 19.02
CA ALA A 121 13.07 -0.03 18.27
C ALA A 121 13.32 -1.08 17.17
N THR A 122 13.21 -2.36 17.54
CA THR A 122 13.36 -3.48 16.61
C THR A 122 12.32 -3.43 15.49
N LEU A 123 11.04 -3.22 15.81
CA LEU A 123 10.01 -3.09 14.78
C LEU A 123 10.30 -1.90 13.85
N ARG A 124 10.67 -0.75 14.41
CA ARG A 124 10.96 0.46 13.62
C ARG A 124 12.13 0.24 12.65
N ASP A 125 13.19 -0.42 13.11
CA ASP A 125 14.32 -0.77 12.26
C ASP A 125 13.89 -1.68 11.10
N GLU A 126 13.08 -2.72 11.37
CA GLU A 126 12.60 -3.62 10.32
C GLU A 126 11.68 -2.90 9.31
N LEU A 127 10.82 -1.99 9.77
CA LEU A 127 9.99 -1.16 8.88
C LEU A 127 10.82 -0.18 8.03
N ASN A 128 11.91 0.35 8.58
CA ASN A 128 12.85 1.20 7.85
C ASN A 128 13.59 0.38 6.77
N LEU A 129 14.07 -0.83 7.11
CA LEU A 129 14.70 -1.75 6.15
C LEU A 129 13.72 -2.15 5.04
N THR A 130 12.46 -2.40 5.37
CA THR A 130 11.40 -2.64 4.37
C THR A 130 11.19 -1.45 3.45
N SER A 131 11.19 -0.23 3.97
CA SER A 131 11.04 0.97 3.15
C SER A 131 12.25 1.19 2.23
N GLN A 132 13.46 0.90 2.72
CA GLN A 132 14.68 0.92 1.90
C GLN A 132 14.61 -0.12 0.78
N LEU A 133 14.20 -1.36 1.09
CA LEU A 133 14.08 -2.40 0.08
C LEU A 133 13.00 -2.07 -0.97
N ALA A 134 11.89 -1.45 -0.57
CA ALA A 134 10.85 -1.00 -1.52
C ALA A 134 11.43 -0.03 -2.56
N LYS A 135 12.34 0.86 -2.14
CA LYS A 135 13.08 1.77 -3.05
C LYS A 135 14.03 1.00 -3.96
N GLU A 136 14.81 0.08 -3.40
CA GLU A 136 15.80 -0.71 -4.16
C GLU A 136 15.14 -1.56 -5.24
N LEU A 137 14.02 -2.20 -4.92
CA LEU A 137 13.24 -3.04 -5.84
C LEU A 137 12.29 -2.22 -6.75
N GLN A 138 12.17 -0.91 -6.53
CA GLN A 138 11.15 -0.06 -7.17
C GLN A 138 9.74 -0.67 -7.09
N LEU A 139 9.41 -1.20 -5.90
CA LEU A 139 8.23 -1.99 -5.62
C LEU A 139 7.31 -1.28 -4.63
N TRP A 140 6.07 -1.01 -5.04
CA TRP A 140 5.05 -0.52 -4.11
C TRP A 140 4.77 -1.59 -3.06
N THR A 141 4.79 -1.22 -1.79
CA THR A 141 4.70 -2.17 -0.69
C THR A 141 3.61 -1.73 0.28
N VAL A 142 2.63 -2.61 0.51
CA VAL A 142 1.53 -2.38 1.45
C VAL A 142 1.60 -3.43 2.54
N PHE A 143 1.61 -3.03 3.82
CA PHE A 143 1.68 -3.97 4.94
C PHE A 143 0.95 -3.46 6.18
N GLY A 144 0.38 -4.40 6.94
CA GLY A 144 -0.20 -4.12 8.25
C GLY A 144 0.89 -4.10 9.33
N SER A 145 0.88 -3.10 10.20
CA SER A 145 1.77 -3.03 11.36
C SER A 145 1.19 -2.14 12.45
N VAL A 146 1.73 -2.28 13.66
CA VAL A 146 1.34 -1.46 14.80
C VAL A 146 2.00 -0.08 14.69
N HIS A 147 1.25 0.99 14.91
CA HIS A 147 1.77 2.36 14.90
C HIS A 147 1.83 2.95 16.31
N GLN A 148 3.06 3.17 16.81
CA GLN A 148 3.29 3.76 18.12
C GLN A 148 2.85 5.23 18.16
N LEU A 149 2.01 5.57 19.13
CA LEU A 149 1.67 6.96 19.45
C LEU A 149 2.44 7.44 20.68
N THR A 150 2.46 8.75 20.89
CA THR A 150 2.97 9.35 22.12
C THR A 150 2.11 8.94 23.31
N ALA A 151 2.75 8.62 24.43
CA ALA A 151 2.03 8.33 25.67
C ALA A 151 1.11 9.50 26.06
N PRO A 152 -0.07 9.24 26.65
CA PRO A 152 -0.58 7.95 27.12
C PRO A 152 -1.40 7.16 26.09
N HIS A 153 -1.37 7.54 24.80
CA HIS A 153 -2.23 6.92 23.80
C HIS A 153 -1.77 5.49 23.46
N ARG A 154 -2.74 4.57 23.39
CA ARG A 154 -2.50 3.22 22.83
C ARG A 154 -2.14 3.37 21.34
N PRO A 155 -1.37 2.44 20.76
CA PRO A 155 -1.05 2.51 19.35
C PRO A 155 -2.28 2.26 18.48
N HIS A 156 -2.17 2.63 17.21
CA HIS A 156 -3.09 2.18 16.18
C HIS A 156 -2.66 0.82 15.62
N ASN A 157 -3.63 0.07 15.13
CA ASN A 157 -3.37 -0.96 14.15
C ASN A 157 -3.51 -0.33 12.76
N SER A 158 -2.46 -0.39 11.95
CA SER A 158 -2.34 0.47 10.78
C SER A 158 -1.96 -0.32 9.53
N LEU A 159 -2.44 0.16 8.39
CA LEU A 159 -1.99 -0.27 7.07
C LEU A 159 -1.10 0.82 6.48
N TYR A 160 0.15 0.49 6.19
CA TYR A 160 1.12 1.41 5.59
C TYR A 160 1.16 1.22 4.08
N VAL A 161 1.30 2.32 3.34
CA VAL A 161 1.51 2.31 1.89
C VAL A 161 2.84 3.00 1.58
N ILE A 162 3.84 2.19 1.21
CA ILE A 162 5.18 2.66 0.81
C ILE A 162 5.27 2.68 -0.71
N SER A 163 5.75 3.79 -1.27
CA SER A 163 6.00 3.92 -2.70
C SER A 163 7.21 3.11 -3.17
N ASP A 164 7.34 2.97 -4.48
CA ASP A 164 8.56 2.48 -5.16
C ASP A 164 9.80 3.38 -4.98
N ARG A 165 9.67 4.51 -4.27
CA ARG A 165 10.79 5.36 -3.85
C ARG A 165 11.20 5.13 -2.39
N GLY A 166 10.52 4.23 -1.69
CA GLY A 166 10.70 3.98 -0.25
C GLY A 166 10.06 5.04 0.64
N GLU A 167 9.24 5.92 0.08
CA GLU A 167 8.55 6.98 0.82
C GLU A 167 7.20 6.48 1.32
N LEU A 168 6.86 6.81 2.58
CA LEU A 168 5.50 6.60 3.11
C LEU A 168 4.53 7.55 2.39
N VAL A 169 3.65 6.98 1.57
CA VAL A 169 2.65 7.74 0.81
C VAL A 169 1.45 8.05 1.69
N THR A 170 0.98 7.04 2.41
CA THR A 170 -0.13 7.19 3.36
C THR A 170 -0.14 6.06 4.37
N ARG A 171 -0.90 6.26 5.44
CA ARG A 171 -1.23 5.27 6.46
C ARG A 171 -2.72 5.32 6.73
N TYR A 172 -3.35 4.17 6.82
CA TYR A 172 -4.72 4.04 7.32
C TYR A 172 -4.70 3.41 8.71
N ASP A 173 -5.36 4.03 9.67
CA ASP A 173 -5.50 3.52 11.04
C ASP A 173 -6.88 2.85 11.19
N GLU A 174 -6.94 1.64 11.76
CA GLU A 174 -8.17 0.87 11.89
C GLU A 174 -9.21 1.62 12.74
N ARG A 175 -10.34 1.96 12.11
CA ARG A 175 -11.41 2.76 12.74
C ARG A 175 -12.44 1.89 13.48
N MET A 176 -12.75 0.73 12.92
CA MET A 176 -13.74 -0.21 13.45
C MET A 176 -13.04 -1.36 14.14
N LEU A 177 -12.79 -1.19 15.44
CA LEU A 177 -12.10 -2.17 16.26
C LEU A 177 -13.09 -3.20 16.83
N SER A 178 -12.65 -4.46 16.92
CA SER A 178 -13.37 -5.46 17.71
C SER A 178 -13.40 -5.09 19.20
N ASN A 179 -14.37 -5.62 19.95
CA ASN A 179 -14.50 -5.36 21.39
C ASN A 179 -13.18 -5.58 22.15
N THR A 180 -12.45 -6.65 21.85
CA THR A 180 -11.14 -6.88 22.48
C THR A 180 -10.12 -5.83 22.09
N LYS A 181 -10.07 -5.44 20.80
CA LYS A 181 -9.11 -4.45 20.30
C LYS A 181 -9.34 -3.09 20.97
N VAL A 182 -10.58 -2.58 20.98
CA VAL A 182 -10.91 -1.27 21.58
C VAL A 182 -10.79 -1.27 23.10
N SER A 183 -11.18 -2.36 23.77
CA SER A 183 -11.11 -2.42 25.24
C SER A 183 -9.68 -2.47 25.74
N PHE A 184 -8.78 -3.18 25.05
CA PHE A 184 -7.49 -3.57 25.64
C PHE A 184 -6.25 -3.27 24.81
N MET A 185 -6.34 -3.21 23.48
CA MET A 185 -5.15 -3.20 22.60
C MET A 185 -4.87 -1.82 22.01
N TYR A 186 -5.82 -1.30 21.23
CA TYR A 186 -5.59 -0.20 20.30
C TYR A 186 -6.54 0.98 20.55
N SER A 187 -6.16 2.15 20.06
CA SER A 187 -7.11 3.26 19.84
C SER A 187 -7.63 3.24 18.40
N PRO A 188 -8.91 3.56 18.18
CA PRO A 188 -9.43 3.71 16.82
C PRO A 188 -8.75 4.90 16.12
N GLY A 189 -8.56 4.77 14.80
CA GLY A 189 -8.10 5.84 13.92
C GLY A 189 -9.13 6.93 13.63
#